data_AF-A0A1L8DB60-F1
#
_entry.id   AF-A0A1L8DB60-F1
#
_cell.length_a   1.000
_cell.length_b   1.000
_cell.length_c   1.000
_cell.angle_alpha   90.00
_cell.angle_beta   90.00
_cell.angle_gamma   90.00
#
_symmetry.space_group_name_H-M   'P 1'
#
loop_
_entity.id
_entity.type
_entity.pdbx_description
1 polymer ?
#
loop_
_entity_poly.entity_id
_entity_poly.type
_entity_poly.pdbx_seq_one_letter_code
_entity_poly.pdbx_strand_id
1 'polypeptide(L)'
;DEWDHTNGEPGCQTQEEVSAAGWRNNWDNTRFWVCPGLNQRAQAVRCRDVMESDDGYLWLQSAQRCVIWYEWEWTFPSAPPSRPSN
;
A
#
# COMPACT_ATOMS: atom_id res chain seq x y z
N ASP A 1 -4.71 -1.86 21.52
CA ASP A 1 -4.91 -2.54 20.24
C ASP A 1 -3.78 -2.08 19.34
N GLU A 2 -2.85 -2.98 19.01
CA GLU A 2 -1.60 -2.62 18.33
C GLU A 2 -1.75 -2.64 16.80
N TRP A 3 -2.82 -3.25 16.29
CA TRP A 3 -2.97 -3.51 14.85
C TRP A 3 -3.97 -2.55 14.22
N ASP A 4 -3.71 -2.16 12.98
CA ASP A 4 -4.67 -1.35 12.24
C ASP A 4 -5.78 -2.22 11.64
N HIS A 5 -7.01 -2.03 12.13
CA HIS A 5 -8.21 -2.74 11.66
C HIS A 5 -8.87 -2.09 10.45
N THR A 6 -8.18 -1.20 9.74
CA THR A 6 -8.65 -0.61 8.48
C THR A 6 -7.95 -1.20 7.26
N ASN A 7 -8.36 -0.82 6.05
CA ASN A 7 -7.74 -1.25 4.80
C ASN A 7 -6.33 -0.66 4.57
N GLY A 8 -5.82 0.18 5.48
CA GLY A 8 -4.53 0.84 5.37
C GLY A 8 -4.49 1.99 4.37
N GLU A 9 -5.65 2.53 3.94
CA GLU A 9 -5.71 3.70 3.05
C GLU A 9 -5.03 4.90 3.76
N PRO A 10 -3.96 5.48 3.20
CA PRO A 10 -3.33 6.67 3.76
C PRO A 10 -4.17 7.92 3.50
N GLY A 11 -4.05 8.90 4.39
CA GLY A 11 -4.66 10.22 4.21
C GLY A 11 -3.91 11.11 3.21
N CYS A 12 -2.67 10.75 2.86
CA CYS A 12 -1.78 11.53 2.00
C CYS A 12 -1.53 12.96 2.52
N GLN A 13 -1.42 13.12 3.85
CA GLN A 13 -1.25 14.41 4.52
C GLN A 13 0.23 14.71 4.84
N THR A 14 1.11 13.73 4.67
CA THR A 14 2.54 13.85 4.95
C THR A 14 3.40 13.73 3.69
N GLN A 15 4.58 14.35 3.72
CA GLN A 15 5.53 14.21 2.61
C GLN A 15 6.06 12.77 2.49
N GLU A 16 6.14 12.04 3.60
CA GLU A 16 6.51 10.62 3.60
C GLU A 16 5.52 9.81 2.76
N GLU A 17 4.21 10.02 2.96
CA GLU A 17 3.17 9.33 2.21
C GLU A 17 3.23 9.57 0.71
N VAL A 18 3.52 10.80 0.31
CA VAL A 18 3.62 11.21 -1.10
C VAL A 18 4.93 10.74 -1.74
N SER A 19 6.00 10.60 -0.96
CA SER A 19 7.31 10.19 -1.47
C SER A 19 7.46 8.66 -1.58
N ALA A 20 6.64 7.91 -0.85
CA ALA A 20 6.61 6.45 -0.93
C ALA A 20 6.09 5.99 -2.31
N ALA A 21 6.66 4.88 -2.81
CA ALA A 21 6.14 4.26 -4.03
C ALA A 21 4.73 3.68 -3.81
N GLY A 22 4.44 3.28 -2.57
CA GLY A 22 3.11 2.84 -2.18
C GLY A 22 3.02 2.44 -0.71
N TRP A 23 1.77 2.28 -0.28
CA TRP A 23 1.39 1.83 1.05
C TRP A 23 0.61 0.54 0.96
N ARG A 24 0.94 -0.41 1.81
CA ARG A 24 0.26 -1.71 1.85
C ARG A 24 -1.25 -1.53 2.05
N ASN A 25 -2.03 -2.31 1.30
CA ASN A 25 -3.40 -2.60 1.71
C ASN A 25 -3.38 -3.74 2.75
N ASN A 26 -4.04 -3.54 3.89
CA ASN A 26 -3.99 -4.50 4.99
C ASN A 26 -4.67 -5.84 4.64
N TRP A 27 -5.68 -5.81 3.76
CA TRP A 27 -6.58 -6.94 3.48
C TRP A 27 -6.40 -7.56 2.09
N ASP A 28 -5.89 -6.81 1.12
CA ASP A 28 -5.65 -7.27 -0.25
C ASP A 28 -4.19 -7.04 -0.64
N ASN A 29 -3.36 -8.08 -0.48
CA ASN A 29 -1.94 -8.03 -0.81
C ASN A 29 -1.66 -7.93 -2.33
N THR A 30 -2.66 -8.10 -3.19
CA THR A 30 -2.53 -7.82 -4.63
C THR A 30 -2.62 -6.33 -4.94
N ARG A 31 -2.90 -5.50 -3.93
CA ARG A 31 -3.09 -4.06 -4.03
C ARG A 31 -2.21 -3.26 -3.08
N PHE A 32 -2.00 -2.02 -3.46
CA PHE A 32 -1.38 -1.00 -2.65
C PHE A 32 -2.03 0.35 -2.90
N TRP A 33 -1.81 1.27 -1.98
CA TRP A 33 -2.28 2.64 -2.06
C TRP A 33 -1.15 3.55 -2.53
N VAL A 34 -1.47 4.47 -3.44
CA VAL A 34 -0.55 5.51 -3.90
C VAL A 34 -1.14 6.86 -3.56
N CYS A 35 -0.29 7.76 -3.06
CA CYS A 35 -0.65 9.15 -2.85
C CYS A 35 -0.25 9.98 -4.09
N PRO A 36 -1.20 10.46 -4.90
CA PRO A 36 -0.88 11.26 -6.08
C PRO A 36 -0.33 12.66 -5.74
N GLY A 37 -0.57 13.13 -4.51
CA GLY A 37 -0.05 14.39 -3.99
C GLY A 37 -0.56 14.68 -2.58
N LEU A 38 -0.03 15.74 -1.96
CA LEU A 38 -0.45 16.17 -0.62
C LEU A 38 -1.93 16.55 -0.61
N ASN A 39 -2.66 16.07 0.41
CA ASN A 39 -4.09 16.26 0.61
C ASN A 39 -4.97 15.75 -0.56
N GLN A 40 -4.42 14.91 -1.43
CA GLN A 40 -5.20 14.22 -2.45
C GLN A 40 -5.58 12.82 -1.95
N ARG A 41 -6.73 12.32 -2.38
CA ARG A 41 -7.18 10.98 -1.99
C ARG A 41 -6.22 9.92 -2.53
N ALA A 42 -5.85 8.96 -1.69
CA ALA A 42 -5.10 7.79 -2.08
C ALA A 42 -5.83 6.97 -3.15
N GLN A 43 -5.07 6.36 -4.05
CA GLN A 43 -5.59 5.53 -5.12
C GLN A 43 -5.16 4.08 -4.91
N ALA A 44 -6.10 3.14 -5.05
CA ALA A 44 -5.78 1.72 -5.02
C ALA A 44 -5.23 1.28 -6.39
N VAL A 45 -4.01 0.78 -6.41
CA VAL A 45 -3.34 0.21 -7.59
C VAL A 45 -3.17 -1.29 -7.39
N ARG A 46 -3.37 -2.09 -8.44
CA ARG A 46 -3.10 -3.55 -8.38
C ARG A 46 -1.71 -3.82 -8.90
N CYS A 47 -1.02 -4.79 -8.30
CA CYS A 47 0.31 -5.20 -8.78
C CYS A 47 0.29 -5.66 -10.24
N ARG A 48 -0.74 -6.40 -10.66
CA ARG A 48 -0.91 -6.80 -12.07
C ARG A 48 -1.04 -5.63 -13.06
N ASP A 49 -1.41 -4.44 -12.59
CA ASP A 49 -1.59 -3.26 -13.46
C ASP A 49 -0.24 -2.54 -13.71
N VAL A 50 0.81 -2.85 -12.91
CA VAL A 50 2.14 -2.23 -12.99
C VAL A 50 3.28 -3.22 -13.26
N MET A 51 3.00 -4.52 -13.21
CA MET A 51 3.93 -5.58 -13.58
C MET A 51 3.63 -6.06 -15.00
N GLU A 52 4.67 -6.46 -15.74
CA GLU A 52 4.53 -6.92 -17.13
C GLU A 52 3.90 -8.33 -17.25
N SER A 53 3.71 -9.04 -16.14
CA SER A 53 3.09 -10.37 -16.13
C SER A 53 2.04 -10.56 -15.03
N ASP A 54 1.12 -11.50 -15.29
CA ASP A 54 0.01 -11.88 -14.40
C ASP A 54 0.42 -12.87 -13.28
N ASP A 55 1.72 -13.06 -13.02
CA ASP A 55 2.29 -14.17 -12.22
C ASP A 55 2.08 -14.08 -10.69
N GLY A 56 0.95 -13.56 -10.22
CA GLY A 56 0.61 -13.55 -8.79
C GLY A 56 1.51 -12.64 -7.97
N TYR A 57 1.74 -11.42 -8.46
CA TYR A 57 2.52 -10.40 -7.76
C TYR A 57 1.74 -9.78 -6.60
N LEU A 58 2.43 -9.57 -5.48
CA LEU A 58 1.93 -9.06 -4.21
C LEU A 58 2.76 -7.85 -3.77
N TRP A 59 2.14 -6.85 -3.16
CA TRP A 59 2.84 -5.67 -2.63
C TRP A 59 3.61 -6.01 -1.37
N LEU A 60 4.91 -5.68 -1.34
CA LEU A 60 5.76 -5.79 -0.15
C LEU A 60 6.22 -4.41 0.32
N GLN A 61 5.71 -3.97 1.48
CA GLN A 61 5.94 -2.61 2.00
C GLN A 61 7.43 -2.32 2.24
N SER A 62 8.18 -3.29 2.78
CA SER A 62 9.62 -3.16 3.07
C SER A 62 10.47 -2.97 1.82
N ALA A 63 10.02 -3.54 0.69
CA ALA A 63 10.69 -3.42 -0.60
C ALA A 63 10.14 -2.28 -1.47
N GLN A 64 9.04 -1.63 -1.06
CA GLN A 64 8.36 -0.57 -1.82
C GLN A 64 8.07 -0.96 -3.28
N ARG A 65 7.71 -2.24 -3.50
CA ARG A 65 7.44 -2.77 -4.84
C ARG A 65 6.53 -4.00 -4.79
N CYS A 66 6.01 -4.37 -5.95
CA CYS A 66 5.39 -5.67 -6.17
C CYS A 66 6.49 -6.75 -6.30
N VAL A 67 6.29 -7.86 -5.59
CA VAL A 67 7.16 -9.03 -5.58
C VAL A 67 6.34 -10.26 -5.96
N ILE A 68 6.96 -11.26 -6.56
CA ILE A 68 6.27 -12.52 -6.87
C ILE A 68 5.92 -13.27 -5.59
N TRP A 69 4.85 -14.08 -5.61
CA TRP A 69 4.26 -14.69 -4.41
C TRP A 69 5.23 -15.40 -3.46
N TYR A 70 6.30 -16.02 -3.98
CA TYR A 70 7.28 -16.76 -3.17
C TYR A 70 8.35 -15.86 -2.52
N GLU A 71 8.48 -14.61 -2.96
CA GLU A 71 9.31 -13.58 -2.30
C GLU A 71 8.50 -12.77 -1.27
N TRP A 72 7.18 -12.89 -1.28
CA TRP A 72 6.32 -12.13 -0.39
C TRP A 72 6.31 -12.69 1.03
N GLU A 73 6.34 -11.80 2.01
CA GLU A 73 6.26 -12.12 3.42
C GLU A 73 5.05 -11.43 4.06
N TRP A 74 4.37 -12.15 4.95
CA TRP A 74 3.27 -11.59 5.71
C TRP A 74 3.80 -10.65 6.79
N THR A 75 3.24 -9.44 6.87
CA THR A 75 3.49 -8.50 7.97
C THR A 75 2.21 -8.18 8.74
N PHE A 76 2.32 -7.71 9.97
CA PHE A 76 1.15 -7.26 10.73
C PHE A 76 0.54 -6.00 10.08
N PRO A 77 -0.79 -5.83 10.10
CA PRO A 77 -1.44 -4.59 9.67
C PRO A 77 -0.90 -3.38 10.44
N SER A 78 -0.43 -2.37 9.71
CA SER A 78 0.16 -1.16 10.27
C SER A 78 -0.59 0.07 9.78
N ALA A 79 -0.85 1.02 10.68
CA ALA A 79 -1.46 2.28 10.28
C ALA A 79 -0.48 3.12 9.43
N PRO A 80 -0.96 3.74 8.34
CA PRO A 80 -0.18 4.77 7.65
C PRO A 80 0.01 6.02 8.52
N PRO A 81 0.94 6.93 8.16
CA PRO A 81 1.20 8.17 8.91
C PRO A 81 -0.03 9.04 9.14
N SER A 82 -0.97 9.07 8.17
CA SER A 82 -2.26 9.75 8.31
C SER A 82 -3.40 8.87 7.79
N ARG A 83 -4.62 9.12 8.28
CA ARG A 83 -5.84 8.45 7.80
C ARG A 83 -6.65 9.38 6.89
N PRO A 84 -7.51 8.85 5.99
CA PRO A 84 -8.41 9.67 5.19
C PRO A 84 -9.31 10.50 6.10
N SER A 85 -9.58 11.74 5.70
CA SER A 85 -10.59 12.56 6.36
C SER A 85 -11.97 12.03 5.99
N ASN A 86 -12.85 11.82 6.99
CA ASN A 86 -14.26 11.44 6.77
C ASN A 86 -15.02 12.48 5.94
#